data_AF-A0AAJ7EEU7-F1
#
_entry.id   AF-A0AAJ7EEU7-F1
#
_cell.length_a   1.000
_cell.length_b   1.000
_cell.length_c   1.000
_cell.angle_alpha   90.00
_cell.angle_beta   90.00
_cell.angle_gamma   90.00
#
_symmetry.space_group_name_H-M   'P 1'
#
loop_
_entity.id
_entity.type
_entity.pdbx_description
1 polymer ?
#
loop_
_entity_poly.entity_id
_entity_poly.type
_entity_poly.pdbx_seq_one_letter_code
_entity_poly.pdbx_strand_id
1 'polypeptide(L)' 'TDSKTVQVALNGLDNILKAGQQADQLNPYATLIEECFGLDKIEFLQSHENLDIYQKSFEIIENYFGSESEDGRVAPVS' A
#
# COMPACT_ATOMS: atom_id res chain seq x y z
N THR A 1 5.79 -14.18 -13.64
CA THR A 1 6.88 -13.79 -12.72
C THR A 1 7.05 -14.87 -11.70
N ASP A 2 8.26 -15.08 -11.18
CA ASP A 2 8.47 -16.06 -10.10
C ASP A 2 7.70 -15.60 -8.85
N SER A 3 6.70 -16.39 -8.43
CA SER A 3 5.79 -16.02 -7.34
C SER A 3 6.52 -15.76 -6.03
N LYS A 4 7.62 -16.48 -5.77
CA LYS A 4 8.44 -16.28 -4.57
C LYS A 4 9.12 -14.92 -4.59
N THR A 5 9.65 -14.52 -5.75
CA THR A 5 10.27 -13.20 -5.93
C THR A 5 9.26 -12.07 -5.67
N VAL A 6 8.02 -12.21 -6.16
CA VAL A 6 6.94 -11.24 -5.89
C VAL A 6 6.61 -11.17 -4.40
N GLN A 7 6.48 -12.32 -3.73
CA GLN A 7 6.22 -12.37 -2.29
C GLN A 7 7.35 -11.73 -1.47
N VAL A 8 8.61 -11.96 -1.84
CA VAL A 8 9.76 -11.32 -1.17
C VAL A 8 9.73 -9.80 -1.36
N ALA A 9 9.41 -9.32 -2.57
CA ALA A 9 9.27 -7.90 -2.84
C ALA A 9 8.14 -7.26 -2.03
N LEU A 10 6.95 -7.88 -1.99
CA LEU A 10 5.81 -7.40 -1.20
C LEU A 10 6.12 -7.35 0.29
N ASN A 11 6.81 -8.36 0.83
CA ASN A 11 7.27 -8.34 2.22
C ASN A 11 8.31 -7.24 2.48
N GLY A 12 9.17 -6.94 1.51
CA GLY A 12 10.09 -5.81 1.60
C GLY A 12 9.35 -4.47 1.67
N LEU A 13 8.36 -4.26 0.78
CA LEU A 13 7.53 -3.06 0.74
C LEU A 13 6.74 -2.86 2.03
N ASP A 14 6.10 -3.93 2.52
CA ASP A 14 5.36 -3.91 3.79
C ASP A 14 6.25 -3.50 4.98
N ASN A 15 7.48 -4.02 5.05
CA ASN A 15 8.42 -3.62 6.11
C ASN A 15 8.86 -2.15 5.99
N ILE A 16 9.08 -1.66 4.77
CA ILE A 16 9.47 -0.25 4.53
C ILE A 16 8.33 0.67 4.96
N LEU A 17 7.09 0.37 4.53
CA LEU A 17 5.90 1.11 4.91
C LEU A 17 5.72 1.09 6.44
N LYS A 18 5.82 -0.09 7.06
CA LYS A 18 5.76 -0.21 8.52
C LYS A 18 6.82 0.60 9.26
N ALA A 19 8.03 0.73 8.70
CA ALA A 19 9.10 1.53 9.29
C ALA A 19 8.83 3.04 9.23
N GLY A 20 8.10 3.51 8.22
CA GLY A 20 7.71 4.93 8.10
C GLY A 20 6.41 5.28 8.82
N GLN A 21 5.69 4.27 9.35
CA GLN A 21 4.46 4.48 10.08
C GLN A 21 4.76 5.23 11.39
N GLN A 22 4.40 6.51 11.45
CA GLN A 22 4.47 7.33 12.65
C GLN A 22 3.07 7.80 13.01
N ALA A 23 2.78 7.89 14.31
CA ALA A 23 1.48 8.36 14.76
C ALA A 23 1.25 9.80 14.28
N ASP A 24 0.12 10.04 13.60
CA ASP A 24 -0.35 11.36 13.15
C ASP A 24 0.41 11.99 11.96
N GLN A 25 1.27 11.24 11.27
CA GLN A 25 1.99 11.74 10.08
C GLN A 25 1.79 10.85 8.86
N LEU A 26 1.67 11.48 7.70
CA LEU A 26 1.67 10.79 6.41
C LEU A 26 2.98 9.99 6.26
N ASN A 27 2.86 8.74 5.83
CA ASN A 27 4.01 7.87 5.66
C ASN A 27 4.85 8.32 4.46
N PRO A 28 6.08 8.83 4.65
CA PRO A 28 6.88 9.33 3.53
C PRO A 28 7.23 8.24 2.52
N TYR A 29 7.28 6.98 2.94
CA TYR A 29 7.53 5.87 2.03
C TYR A 29 6.31 5.53 1.18
N ALA A 30 5.10 5.75 1.67
CA ALA A 30 3.88 5.57 0.87
C ALA A 30 3.90 6.54 -0.32
N THR A 31 4.16 7.83 -0.06
CA THR A 31 4.29 8.85 -1.11
C THR A 31 5.37 8.49 -2.13
N LEU A 32 6.55 8.05 -1.68
CA LEU A 32 7.64 7.65 -2.59
C LEU A 32 7.27 6.44 -3.47
N ILE A 33 6.50 5.50 -2.91
CA ILE A 33 6.01 4.32 -3.64
C ILE A 33 5.01 4.75 -4.71
N GLU A 34 4.11 5.68 -4.40
CA GLU A 34 3.16 6.25 -5.38
C GLU A 34 3.85 7.01 -6.50
N GLU A 35 4.82 7.88 -6.19
CA GLU A 35 5.58 8.63 -7.21
C GLU A 35 6.35 7.70 -8.18
N CYS A 36 6.64 6.47 -7.76
CA CYS A 36 7.32 5.47 -8.58
C CYS A 36 6.36 4.49 -9.26
N PHE A 37 5.05 4.78 -9.32
CA PHE A 37 4.00 3.89 -9.84
C PHE A 37 3.99 2.52 -9.13
N GLY A 38 4.37 2.51 -7.86
CA GLY A 38 4.42 1.32 -7.03
C GLY A 38 3.02 0.88 -6.62
N LEU A 39 2.12 1.82 -6.30
CA LEU A 39 0.74 1.53 -5.96
C LEU A 39 0.01 0.83 -7.12
N ASP A 40 0.10 1.37 -8.35
CA ASP A 40 -0.51 0.74 -9.55
C ASP A 40 -0.05 -0.71 -9.74
N LYS A 41 1.22 -0.99 -9.45
CA LYS A 41 1.77 -2.35 -9.56
C LYS A 41 1.26 -3.27 -8.46
N ILE A 42 1.05 -2.77 -7.24
CA ILE A 42 0.48 -3.54 -6.14
C ILE A 42 -1.00 -3.83 -6.42
N GLU A 43 -1.75 -2.86 -6.98
CA GLU A 43 -3.13 -3.06 -7.42
C GLU A 43 -3.22 -4.11 -8.53
N PHE A 44 -2.30 -4.09 -9.51
CA PHE A 44 -2.24 -5.13 -10.54
C PHE A 44 -2.04 -6.53 -9.95
N LEU A 45 -1.28 -6.66 -8.85
CA LEU A 45 -1.06 -7.93 -8.16
C LEU A 45 -2.32 -8.46 -7.44
N GLN A 46 -3.36 -7.64 -7.27
CA GLN A 46 -4.66 -8.14 -6.81
C GLN A 46 -5.36 -9.03 -7.86
N SER A 47 -4.94 -8.99 -9.12
CA SER A 47 -5.44 -9.90 -10.16
C SER A 47 -4.59 -11.16 -10.32
N HIS A 48 -3.59 -11.37 -9.46
CA HIS A 48 -2.67 -12.51 -9.57
C HIS A 48 -3.37 -13.84 -9.20
N GLU A 49 -3.09 -14.91 -9.95
CA GLU A 49 -3.66 -16.26 -9.71
C GLU A 49 -3.26 -16.89 -8.37
N ASN A 50 -2.26 -16.31 -7.70
CA ASN A 50 -1.73 -16.81 -6.44
C ASN A 50 -2.41 -16.04 -5.31
N LEU A 51 -3.18 -16.76 -4.50
CA LEU A 51 -4.03 -16.17 -3.48
C LEU A 51 -3.22 -15.48 -2.37
N ASP A 52 -2.02 -15.96 -2.06
CA ASP A 52 -1.12 -15.30 -1.10
C ASP A 52 -0.63 -13.94 -1.62
N ILE A 53 -0.30 -13.84 -2.92
CA ILE A 53 0.09 -12.57 -3.56
C ILE A 53 -1.08 -11.60 -3.57
N TYR A 54 -2.27 -12.07 -3.95
CA TYR A 54 -3.49 -11.27 -3.89
C TYR A 54 -3.71 -10.71 -2.48
N GLN A 55 -3.73 -11.60 -1.49
CA GLN A 55 -4.05 -11.25 -0.11
C GLN A 55 -3.03 -10.27 0.47
N LYS A 56 -1.74 -10.51 0.26
CA LYS A 56 -0.69 -9.59 0.72
C LYS A 56 -0.78 -8.22 0.05
N SER A 57 -1.08 -8.17 -1.24
CA SER A 57 -1.23 -6.91 -1.98
C SER A 57 -2.45 -6.13 -1.48
N PHE A 58 -3.56 -6.82 -1.23
CA PHE A 58 -4.76 -6.26 -0.61
C PHE A 58 -4.47 -5.68 0.79
N GLU A 59 -3.80 -6.42 1.66
CA GLU A 59 -3.44 -5.94 3.00
C GLU A 59 -2.53 -4.70 2.97
N ILE A 60 -1.56 -4.65 2.05
CA ILE A 60 -0.69 -3.47 1.90
C ILE A 60 -1.51 -2.24 1.48
N ILE A 61 -2.41 -2.41 0.51
CA ILE A 61 -3.29 -1.32 0.06
C ILE A 61 -4.16 -0.85 1.22
N GLU A 62 -4.91 -1.73 1.87
CA GLU A 62 -5.82 -1.36 2.97
C GLU A 62 -5.09 -0.69 4.15
N ASN A 63 -3.91 -1.18 4.52
CA ASN A 63 -3.19 -0.69 5.71
C ASN A 63 -2.46 0.64 5.51
N TYR A 64 -2.03 0.95 4.28
CA TYR A 64 -1.15 2.09 4.02
C TYR A 64 -1.71 3.10 3.01
N PHE A 65 -2.64 2.69 2.15
CA PHE A 65 -3.21 3.50 1.07
C PHE A 65 -4.75 3.60 1.11
N GLY A 66 -5.43 2.67 1.78
CA GLY A 66 -6.90 2.60 1.88
C GLY A 66 -7.53 3.69 2.77
N SER A 67 -6.72 4.50 3.44
CA SER A 67 -7.15 5.56 4.36
C SER A 67 -6.96 6.98 3.80
N GLU A 68 -6.84 7.17 2.49
CA GLU A 68 -6.96 8.50 1.84
C GLU A 68 -8.43 8.96 1.70
N SER A 69 -9.33 8.47 2.55
CA SER A 69 -10.69 8.98 2.68
C SER A 69 -11.07 9.25 4.14
N GLU A 70 -10.17 9.84 4.93
CA GLU A 70 -10.55 10.61 6.14
C GLU A 70 -9.62 11.82 6.37
N ASP A 71 -8.90 12.32 5.35
CA ASP A 71 -8.46 13.73 5.29
C ASP A 71 -9.28 14.51 4.25
N GLY A 72 -10.58 14.21 4.22
CA GLY A 72 -11.59 15.17 3.86
C GLY A 72 -11.90 16.04 5.07
N ARG A 73 -10.97 16.93 5.46
CA ARG A 73 -11.31 18.11 6.26
C ARG A 73 -12.27 19.00 5.46
N VAL A 74 -13.53 18.60 5.39
CA VAL A 74 -14.69 19.43 5.05
C VAL A 74 -15.81 19.09 6.03
N ALA A 75 -15.64 19.54 7.27
CA ALA A 75 -16.77 20.04 8.04
C ALA A 75 -16.63 21.57 8.12
N PRO A 76 -17.69 22.39 8.11
CA PRO A 76 -19.09 22.19 7.69
C PRO A 76 -19.57 23.28 6.70
N VAL A 77 -20.67 23.08 5.96
CA VAL A 77 -21.53 24.21 5.53
C VAL A 77 -23.01 23.87 5.73
N SER A 78 -23.58 24.58 6.72
CA SER A 78 -24.98 24.85 7.07
C SER A 78 -26.00 23.71 7.16
#